data_AF-A0A4P5QHG4-F1
#
_entry.id   AF-A0A4P5QHG4-F1
#
_cell.length_a   1.000
_cell.length_b   1.000
_cell.length_c   1.000
_cell.angle_alpha   90.00
_cell.angle_beta   90.00
_cell.angle_gamma   90.00
#
_symmetry.space_group_name_H-M   'P 1'
#
loop_
_entity.id
_entity.type
_entity.pdbx_description
1 polymer ?
#
loop_
_entity_poly.entity_id
_entity_poly.type
_entity_poly.pdbx_seq_one_letter_code
_entity_poly.pdbx_strand_id
1 'polypeptide(L)'
;MNNKKLGVIWVGILSMIFIPLLSIAYIRYDENHFSCESQLILIGKDEYYNSIMHYTFADGFGSFESLGSFHRSNNSPVSRTNNFPFKYWKEQGDTIMVADDSSDPPEDMKQLFTFLPDFFYTKDRGLRVHILRENDSGYLFTDNNSPLFYCTRISARSLNPN
;
A
#
# COMPACT_ATOMS: atom_id res chain seq x y z
N MET A 1 21.79 -35.66 38.26
CA MET A 1 21.09 -34.38 38.02
C MET A 1 19.59 -34.67 37.96
N ASN A 2 18.75 -34.05 38.81
CA ASN A 2 17.32 -34.41 38.93
C ASN A 2 16.59 -34.27 37.58
N ASN A 3 15.78 -35.25 37.18
CA ASN A 3 15.03 -35.26 35.92
C ASN A 3 14.17 -33.98 35.74
N LYS A 4 13.70 -33.39 36.86
CA LYS A 4 13.01 -32.09 36.86
C LYS A 4 13.89 -30.91 36.43
N LYS A 5 15.17 -30.88 36.85
CA LYS A 5 16.14 -29.85 36.44
C LYS A 5 16.53 -30.03 34.96
N LEU A 6 16.65 -31.28 34.50
CA LEU A 6 16.90 -31.58 33.09
C LEU A 6 15.74 -31.12 32.20
N GLY A 7 14.50 -31.35 32.62
CA GLY A 7 13.30 -30.89 31.91
C GLY A 7 13.20 -29.37 31.78
N VAL A 8 13.52 -28.62 32.84
CA VAL A 8 13.53 -27.14 32.80
C VAL A 8 14.58 -26.60 31.82
N ILE A 9 15.77 -27.23 31.76
CA ILE A 9 16.82 -26.85 30.81
C ILE A 9 16.36 -27.08 29.36
N TRP A 10 15.75 -28.24 29.07
CA TRP A 10 15.23 -28.53 27.73
C TRP A 10 14.12 -27.58 27.30
N VAL A 11 13.19 -27.23 28.20
CA VAL A 11 12.15 -26.22 27.93
C VAL A 11 12.78 -24.85 27.66
N GLY A 12 13.81 -24.46 28.41
CA GLY A 12 14.55 -23.22 28.18
C GLY A 12 15.21 -23.15 26.80
N ILE A 13 15.89 -24.24 26.39
CA ILE A 13 16.53 -24.34 25.07
C ILE A 13 15.48 -24.29 23.95
N LEU A 14 14.38 -25.03 24.10
CA LEU A 14 13.30 -25.05 23.10
C LEU A 14 12.70 -23.64 22.94
N SER A 15 12.42 -22.97 24.05
CA SER A 15 11.88 -21.61 24.07
C SER A 15 12.81 -20.61 23.36
N MET A 16 14.12 -20.71 23.61
CA MET A 16 15.13 -19.83 22.99
C MET A 16 15.20 -19.97 21.47
N ILE A 17 14.81 -21.13 20.92
CA ILE A 17 14.76 -21.38 19.47
C ILE A 17 13.40 -20.99 18.89
N PHE A 18 12.31 -21.32 19.57
CA PHE A 18 10.96 -21.08 19.05
C PHE A 18 10.56 -19.61 19.04
N ILE A 19 10.94 -18.83 20.05
CA ILE A 19 10.62 -17.39 20.12
C ILE A 19 11.15 -16.62 18.89
N PRO A 20 12.45 -16.66 18.54
CA PRO A 20 12.94 -15.89 17.40
C PRO A 20 12.34 -16.36 16.07
N LEU A 21 12.07 -17.66 15.90
CA LEU A 21 11.40 -18.19 14.72
C LEU A 21 9.99 -17.59 14.55
N LEU A 22 9.20 -17.58 15.63
CA LEU A 22 7.87 -16.97 15.62
C LEU A 22 7.92 -15.47 15.37
N SER A 23 8.90 -14.77 15.96
CA SER A 23 9.10 -13.33 15.73
C SER A 23 9.42 -13.02 14.27
N ILE A 24 10.33 -13.78 13.63
CA ILE A 24 10.68 -13.60 12.21
C ILE A 24 9.46 -13.88 11.33
N ALA A 25 8.72 -14.95 11.62
CA ALA A 25 7.50 -15.29 10.88
C ALA A 25 6.45 -14.17 10.99
N TYR A 26 6.25 -13.64 12.21
CA TYR A 26 5.32 -12.54 12.45
C TYR A 26 5.73 -11.26 11.72
N ILE A 27 7.00 -10.87 11.78
CA ILE A 27 7.52 -9.68 11.08
C ILE A 27 7.32 -9.82 9.57
N ARG A 28 7.67 -10.97 9.00
CA ARG A 28 7.47 -11.23 7.57
C ARG A 28 6.00 -11.20 7.16
N TYR A 29 5.11 -11.67 8.03
CA TYR A 29 3.68 -11.61 7.76
C TYR A 29 3.18 -10.17 7.77
N ASP A 30 3.49 -9.39 8.82
CA ASP A 30 3.05 -8.00 8.96
C ASP A 30 3.60 -7.08 7.86
N GLU A 31 4.83 -7.33 7.41
CA GLU A 31 5.44 -6.60 6.28
C GLU A 31 4.80 -6.90 4.91
N ASN A 32 4.12 -8.03 4.76
CA ASN A 32 3.50 -8.45 3.50
C ASN A 32 1.97 -8.48 3.55
N HIS A 33 1.37 -8.24 4.72
CA HIS A 33 -0.07 -8.21 4.94
C HIS A 33 -0.48 -6.91 5.63
N PHE A 34 -0.80 -5.91 4.81
CA PHE A 34 -1.29 -4.65 5.32
C PHE A 34 -2.21 -3.97 4.32
N SER A 35 -3.09 -3.13 4.87
CA SER A 35 -3.90 -2.22 4.09
C SER A 35 -3.65 -0.80 4.58
N CYS A 36 -3.67 0.16 3.66
CA CYS A 36 -3.50 1.56 3.99
C CYS A 36 -4.33 2.45 3.06
N GLU A 37 -4.60 3.67 3.52
CA GLU A 37 -5.34 4.70 2.82
C GLU A 37 -4.49 5.96 2.68
N SER A 38 -4.52 6.59 1.51
CA SER A 38 -3.86 7.87 1.27
C SER A 38 -4.81 8.82 0.55
N GLN A 39 -4.57 10.11 0.69
CA GLN A 39 -5.34 11.14 0.01
C GLN A 39 -4.45 11.87 -0.99
N LEU A 40 -4.93 12.00 -2.22
CA LEU A 40 -4.31 12.74 -3.32
C LEU A 40 -5.15 13.96 -3.65
N ILE A 41 -4.53 15.13 -3.68
CA ILE A 41 -5.15 16.37 -4.17
C ILE A 41 -4.28 16.93 -5.29
N LEU A 42 -4.83 17.00 -6.50
CA LEU A 42 -4.21 17.66 -7.64
C LEU A 42 -4.91 18.99 -7.90
N ILE A 43 -4.14 20.05 -8.04
CA ILE A 43 -4.63 21.41 -8.27
C ILE A 43 -4.08 21.90 -9.61
N GLY A 44 -4.96 22.09 -10.58
CA GLY A 44 -4.69 22.74 -11.85
C GLY A 44 -5.13 24.22 -11.83
N LYS A 45 -5.07 24.87 -13.00
CA LYS A 45 -5.42 26.29 -13.14
C LYS A 45 -6.92 26.57 -12.90
N ASP A 46 -7.78 25.72 -13.47
CA ASP A 46 -9.25 25.85 -13.42
C ASP A 46 -9.92 24.50 -13.07
N GLU A 47 -9.13 23.56 -12.54
CA GLU A 47 -9.57 22.21 -12.22
C GLU A 47 -8.91 21.70 -10.95
N TYR A 48 -9.63 20.89 -10.19
CA TYR A 48 -9.08 20.18 -9.03
C TYR A 48 -9.60 18.74 -8.98
N TYR A 49 -8.75 17.85 -8.49
CA TYR A 49 -9.07 16.45 -8.29
C TYR A 49 -8.69 16.05 -6.88
N ASN A 50 -9.65 15.53 -6.12
CA ASN A 50 -9.42 14.99 -4.79
C ASN A 50 -9.76 13.50 -4.81
N SER A 51 -8.85 12.65 -4.38
CA SER A 51 -9.05 11.20 -4.37
C SER A 51 -8.55 10.57 -3.09
N ILE A 52 -9.34 9.65 -2.56
CA ILE A 52 -8.94 8.71 -1.52
C ILE A 52 -8.53 7.42 -2.22
N MET A 53 -7.33 6.93 -1.90
CA MET A 53 -6.71 5.75 -2.49
C MET A 53 -6.45 4.72 -1.42
N HIS A 54 -6.99 3.52 -1.62
CA HIS A 54 -6.84 2.36 -0.75
C HIS A 54 -5.91 1.35 -1.41
N TYR A 55 -4.94 0.89 -0.64
CA TYR A 55 -4.01 -0.15 -1.04
C TYR A 55 -4.16 -1.33 -0.09
N THR A 56 -4.17 -2.53 -0.63
CA THR A 56 -4.03 -3.77 0.14
C THR A 56 -2.89 -4.58 -0.42
N PHE A 57 -2.06 -5.12 0.46
CA PHE A 57 -0.93 -6.00 0.16
C PHE A 57 -1.14 -7.32 0.89
N ALA A 58 -1.02 -8.43 0.17
CA ALA A 58 -1.12 -9.79 0.69
C ALA A 58 -0.27 -10.74 -0.16
N ASP A 59 0.86 -11.21 0.39
CA ASP A 59 1.71 -12.27 -0.19
C ASP A 59 2.04 -12.11 -1.68
N GLY A 60 2.46 -10.92 -2.09
CA GLY A 60 2.87 -10.61 -3.46
C GLY A 60 1.72 -10.24 -4.41
N PHE A 61 0.49 -10.21 -3.90
CA PHE A 61 -0.68 -9.68 -4.60
C PHE A 61 -1.24 -8.49 -3.84
N GLY A 62 -1.79 -7.54 -4.56
CA GLY A 62 -2.45 -6.41 -3.96
C GLY A 62 -3.61 -5.89 -4.79
N SER A 63 -4.36 -4.97 -4.19
CA SER A 63 -5.45 -4.27 -4.85
C SER A 63 -5.31 -2.78 -4.61
N PHE A 64 -5.53 -2.02 -5.67
CA PHE A 64 -5.67 -0.58 -5.62
C PHE A 64 -7.13 -0.23 -5.85
N GLU A 65 -7.70 0.58 -4.98
CA GLU A 65 -9.02 1.17 -5.17
C GLU A 65 -8.91 2.68 -4.94
N SER A 66 -9.50 3.48 -5.82
CA SER A 66 -9.60 4.92 -5.62
C SER A 66 -11.01 5.41 -5.84
N LEU A 67 -11.42 6.34 -4.99
CA LEU A 67 -12.62 7.13 -5.15
C LEU A 67 -12.22 8.59 -5.18
N GLY A 68 -12.53 9.30 -6.25
CA GLY A 68 -12.17 10.69 -6.41
C GLY A 68 -13.27 11.54 -7.02
N SER A 69 -13.22 12.84 -6.73
CA SER A 69 -14.11 13.84 -7.29
C SER A 69 -13.31 14.82 -8.14
N PHE A 70 -13.75 14.98 -9.38
CA PHE A 70 -13.18 15.93 -10.31
C PHE A 70 -14.06 17.13 -10.51
N HIS A 71 -13.43 18.28 -10.49
CA HIS A 71 -14.11 19.55 -10.59
C HIS A 71 -13.39 20.40 -11.61
N ARG A 72 -14.17 20.96 -12.53
CA ARG A 72 -13.72 21.97 -13.49
C ARG A 72 -14.60 23.19 -13.32
N SER A 73 -13.99 24.37 -13.37
CA SER A 73 -14.71 25.64 -13.30
C SER A 73 -15.91 25.63 -14.26
N ASN A 74 -17.10 25.95 -13.74
CA ASN A 74 -18.42 25.93 -14.41
C ASN A 74 -19.12 24.56 -14.61
N ASN A 75 -18.54 23.44 -14.18
CA ASN A 75 -19.19 22.12 -14.29
C ASN A 75 -19.50 21.51 -12.91
N SER A 76 -20.52 20.65 -12.88
CA SER A 76 -20.81 19.84 -11.70
C SER A 76 -19.66 18.86 -11.41
N PRO A 77 -19.40 18.54 -10.13
CA PRO A 77 -18.44 17.53 -9.73
C PRO A 77 -18.72 16.20 -10.42
N VAL A 78 -17.68 15.52 -10.91
CA VAL A 78 -17.81 14.18 -11.48
C VAL A 78 -17.06 13.18 -10.61
N SER A 79 -17.77 12.20 -10.09
CA SER A 79 -17.17 11.09 -9.33
C SER A 79 -16.44 10.14 -10.27
N ARG A 80 -15.27 9.67 -9.82
CA ARG A 80 -14.41 8.72 -10.52
C ARG A 80 -14.02 7.62 -9.56
N THR A 81 -14.17 6.39 -10.00
CA THR A 81 -13.71 5.21 -9.26
C THR A 81 -12.76 4.44 -10.15
N ASN A 82 -11.64 4.01 -9.59
CA ASN A 82 -10.72 3.09 -10.23
C ASN A 82 -10.46 1.93 -9.29
N ASN A 83 -10.44 0.71 -9.80
CA ASN A 83 -10.09 -0.46 -9.01
C ASN A 83 -9.37 -1.45 -9.91
N PHE A 84 -8.18 -1.88 -9.50
CA PHE A 84 -7.45 -2.91 -10.21
C PHE A 84 -6.56 -3.73 -9.26
N PRO A 85 -6.37 -5.02 -9.54
CA PRO A 85 -5.36 -5.83 -8.88
C PRO A 85 -3.95 -5.48 -9.39
N PHE A 86 -2.95 -5.69 -8.54
CA PHE A 86 -1.54 -5.59 -8.91
C PHE A 86 -0.74 -6.73 -8.30
N LYS A 87 0.38 -7.08 -8.94
CA LYS A 87 1.42 -7.93 -8.34
C LYS A 87 2.48 -7.07 -7.71
N TYR A 88 3.12 -7.56 -6.65
CA TYR A 88 4.29 -6.90 -6.10
C TYR A 88 5.34 -7.87 -5.59
N TRP A 89 6.59 -7.43 -5.55
CA TRP A 89 7.68 -8.16 -4.91
C TRP A 89 8.72 -7.18 -4.36
N LYS A 90 9.55 -7.67 -3.44
CA LYS A 90 10.67 -6.89 -2.89
C LYS A 90 11.96 -7.21 -3.65
N GLU A 91 12.67 -6.18 -4.11
CA GLU A 91 13.97 -6.28 -4.74
C GLU A 91 14.90 -5.20 -4.17
N GLN A 92 16.03 -5.61 -3.57
CA GLN A 92 17.04 -4.69 -3.02
C GLN A 92 16.50 -3.65 -2.00
N GLY A 93 15.41 -3.98 -1.31
CA GLY A 93 14.75 -3.10 -0.35
C GLY A 93 13.60 -2.29 -0.96
N ASP A 94 13.49 -2.23 -2.28
CA ASP A 94 12.37 -1.61 -2.96
C ASP A 94 11.21 -2.59 -3.12
N THR A 95 9.99 -2.07 -3.06
CA THR A 95 8.78 -2.75 -3.49
C THR A 95 8.50 -2.38 -4.94
N ILE A 96 8.49 -3.37 -5.82
CA ILE A 96 8.10 -3.23 -7.21
C ILE A 96 6.66 -3.68 -7.32
N MET A 97 5.79 -2.81 -7.82
CA MET A 97 4.37 -3.04 -8.05
C MET A 97 4.10 -3.02 -9.54
N VAL A 98 3.27 -3.93 -10.06
CA VAL A 98 2.89 -4.00 -11.47
C VAL A 98 1.38 -4.18 -11.58
N ALA A 99 0.72 -3.25 -12.27
CA ALA A 99 -0.72 -3.29 -12.48
C ALA A 99 -1.11 -4.47 -13.40
N ASP A 100 -1.97 -5.36 -12.94
CA ASP A 100 -2.50 -6.48 -13.76
C ASP A 100 -3.67 -6.05 -14.65
N ASP A 101 -4.29 -4.93 -14.29
CA ASP A 101 -5.38 -4.27 -15.01
C ASP A 101 -5.29 -2.75 -14.83
N SER A 102 -5.99 -1.99 -15.66
CA SER A 102 -6.10 -0.54 -15.51
C SER A 102 -7.38 -0.02 -16.14
N SER A 103 -7.95 1.03 -15.55
CA SER A 103 -8.86 1.89 -16.30
C SER A 103 -8.07 2.99 -16.98
N ASP A 104 -8.28 3.17 -18.28
CA ASP A 104 -7.72 4.32 -19.00
C ASP A 104 -8.23 5.61 -18.33
N PRO A 105 -7.34 6.61 -18.15
CA PRO A 105 -7.75 7.85 -17.52
C PRO A 105 -8.75 8.55 -18.46
N PRO A 106 -9.87 9.08 -17.93
CA PRO A 106 -10.81 9.86 -18.70
C PRO A 106 -10.11 10.98 -19.49
N GLU A 107 -10.53 11.19 -20.75
CA GLU A 107 -9.86 12.13 -21.66
C GLU A 107 -9.82 13.56 -21.11
N ASP A 108 -10.83 13.94 -20.33
CA ASP A 108 -10.93 15.22 -19.63
C ASP A 108 -9.90 15.41 -18.51
N MET A 109 -9.19 14.36 -18.09
CA MET A 109 -8.22 14.40 -16.98
C MET A 109 -6.77 14.16 -17.40
N LYS A 110 -6.49 13.89 -18.68
CA LYS A 110 -5.15 13.54 -19.16
C LYS A 110 -4.06 14.52 -18.72
N GLN A 111 -4.37 15.82 -18.63
CA GLN A 111 -3.43 16.85 -18.19
C GLN A 111 -3.02 16.68 -16.72
N LEU A 112 -3.97 16.36 -15.82
CA LEU A 112 -3.69 16.11 -14.40
C LEU A 112 -2.93 14.79 -14.19
N PHE A 113 -3.25 13.77 -14.99
CA PHE A 113 -2.65 12.44 -14.90
C PHE A 113 -1.22 12.38 -15.45
N THR A 114 -0.77 13.41 -16.18
CA THR A 114 0.63 13.51 -16.65
C THR A 114 1.63 13.54 -15.50
N PHE A 115 1.20 13.94 -14.29
CA PHE A 115 2.03 13.96 -13.09
C PHE A 115 1.95 12.67 -12.26
N LEU A 116 1.08 11.73 -12.65
CA LEU A 116 0.94 10.45 -11.97
C LEU A 116 1.78 9.38 -12.67
N PRO A 117 2.37 8.45 -11.92
CA PRO A 117 2.99 7.28 -12.51
C PRO A 117 2.00 6.45 -13.34
N ASP A 118 2.47 5.90 -14.45
CA ASP A 118 1.67 5.08 -15.37
C ASP A 118 1.00 3.88 -14.70
N PHE A 119 1.57 3.39 -13.60
CA PHE A 119 0.98 2.33 -12.78
C PHE A 119 -0.51 2.56 -12.44
N PHE A 120 -0.92 3.81 -12.23
CA PHE A 120 -2.29 4.12 -11.81
C PHE A 120 -3.34 4.06 -12.92
N TYR A 121 -2.91 4.00 -14.18
CA TYR A 121 -3.82 4.18 -15.32
C TYR A 121 -3.45 3.37 -16.56
N THR A 122 -2.40 2.55 -16.51
CA THR A 122 -1.98 1.72 -17.63
C THR A 122 -1.53 0.33 -17.14
N LYS A 123 -2.15 -0.68 -17.71
CA LYS A 123 -1.87 -2.10 -17.46
C LYS A 123 -0.42 -2.44 -17.81
N ASP A 124 0.14 -3.39 -17.07
CA ASP A 124 1.51 -3.89 -17.20
C ASP A 124 2.59 -2.81 -16.97
N ARG A 125 2.20 -1.65 -16.40
CA ARG A 125 3.15 -0.62 -15.95
C ARG A 125 3.50 -0.82 -14.49
N GLY A 126 4.78 -0.62 -14.22
CA GLY A 126 5.37 -0.80 -12.91
C GLY A 126 5.56 0.50 -12.16
N LEU A 127 5.48 0.43 -10.84
CA LEU A 127 5.89 1.47 -9.91
C LEU A 127 6.91 0.86 -8.93
N ARG A 128 8.10 1.45 -8.87
CA ARG A 128 9.13 1.09 -7.88
C ARG A 128 9.08 2.12 -6.77
N VAL A 129 8.90 1.65 -5.54
CA VAL A 129 8.84 2.49 -4.34
C VAL A 129 9.51 1.80 -3.17
N HIS A 130 10.11 2.58 -2.30
CA HIS A 130 10.52 2.11 -1.00
C HIS A 130 9.41 2.43 0.02
N ILE A 131 8.88 1.39 0.66
CA ILE A 131 7.78 1.50 1.63
C ILE A 131 8.35 1.39 3.04
N LEU A 132 8.38 2.51 3.74
CA LEU A 132 8.86 2.61 5.12
C LEU A 132 7.69 2.60 6.08
N ARG A 133 7.72 1.73 7.09
CA ARG A 133 6.79 1.85 8.22
C ARG A 133 7.33 2.92 9.17
N GLU A 134 6.73 4.10 9.14
CA GLU A 134 7.14 5.23 10.00
C GLU A 134 6.70 5.02 11.45
N ASN A 135 5.51 4.46 11.66
CA ASN A 135 4.95 4.19 12.99
C ASN A 135 3.86 3.10 12.90
N ASP A 136 3.13 2.88 13.99
CA ASP A 136 2.02 1.91 14.03
C ASP A 136 0.80 2.34 13.21
N SER A 137 0.74 3.62 12.83
CA SER A 137 -0.40 4.27 12.19
C SER A 137 -0.20 4.53 10.70
N GLY A 138 0.97 4.27 10.11
CA GLY A 138 1.13 4.46 8.67
C GLY A 138 2.50 4.18 8.08
N TYR A 139 2.52 4.33 6.76
CA TYR A 139 3.61 3.99 5.87
C TYR A 139 3.98 5.22 5.02
N LEU A 140 5.26 5.43 4.79
CA LEU A 140 5.77 6.44 3.87
C LEU A 140 6.25 5.73 2.60
N PHE A 141 5.68 6.11 1.47
CA PHE A 141 6.11 5.67 0.16
C PHE A 141 7.14 6.68 -0.36
N THR A 142 8.29 6.19 -0.79
CA THR A 142 9.40 7.02 -1.27
C THR A 142 9.94 6.50 -2.59
N ASP A 143 10.55 7.37 -3.38
CA ASP A 143 11.34 7.03 -4.56
C ASP A 143 12.67 7.79 -4.48
N ASN A 144 13.81 7.08 -4.58
CA ASN A 144 15.15 7.64 -4.43
C ASN A 144 15.29 8.58 -3.21
N ASN A 145 14.76 8.15 -2.06
CA ASN A 145 14.71 8.91 -0.79
C ASN A 145 13.84 10.18 -0.82
N SER A 146 13.12 10.45 -1.91
CA SER A 146 12.11 11.51 -1.97
C SER A 146 10.75 10.94 -1.52
N PRO A 147 10.04 11.60 -0.59
CA PRO A 147 8.69 11.18 -0.22
C PRO A 147 7.73 11.37 -1.40
N LEU A 148 6.97 10.33 -1.71
CA LEU A 148 5.88 10.37 -2.69
C LEU A 148 4.56 10.67 -1.99
N PHE A 149 4.18 9.84 -1.01
CA PHE A 149 2.96 10.03 -0.23
C PHE A 149 2.99 9.26 1.08
N TYR A 150 2.18 9.71 2.04
CA TYR A 150 1.92 9.02 3.29
C TYR A 150 0.64 8.19 3.16
N CYS A 151 0.66 6.97 3.69
CA CYS A 151 -0.45 6.03 3.68
C CYS A 151 -0.79 5.62 5.11
N THR A 152 -1.96 6.02 5.59
CA THR A 152 -2.44 5.69 6.93
C THR A 152 -2.87 4.24 6.98
N ARG A 153 -2.37 3.48 7.96
CA ARG A 153 -2.74 2.07 8.12
C ARG A 153 -4.22 1.97 8.45
N ILE A 154 -4.94 1.13 7.71
CA ILE A 154 -6.35 0.83 7.97
C ILE A 154 -6.50 -0.65 8.36
N SER A 155 -7.37 -0.91 9.32
CA SER A 155 -7.82 -2.26 9.62
C SER A 155 -8.91 -2.67 8.62
N ALA A 156 -9.03 -3.95 8.29
CA ALA A 156 -10.09 -4.50 7.44
C ALA A 156 -11.52 -4.09 7.86
N ARG A 157 -11.71 -3.64 9.11
CA ARG A 157 -12.98 -3.13 9.62
C ARG A 157 -13.37 -1.73 9.09
N SER A 158 -12.42 -0.97 8.56
CA SER A 158 -12.62 0.41 8.09
C SER A 158 -13.19 0.53 6.67
N LEU A 159 -13.26 -0.58 5.92
CA LEU A 159 -13.75 -0.61 4.54
C LEU A 159 -15.28 -0.69 4.44
N ASN A 160 -16.00 -0.56 5.56
CA ASN A 160 -17.47 -0.59 5.59
C ASN A 160 -18.02 0.61 6.37
N PRO A 161 -18.13 1.80 5.74
CA PRO A 161 -18.92 2.88 6.29
C PRO A 161 -20.39 2.60 5.98
N ASN A 162 -21.02 1.74 6.79
CA ASN A 162 -22.48 1.69 6.93
C ASN A 162 -22.86 2.18 8.33
#